data_AF-J3RZ92-F1
#
_entry.id   AF-J3RZ92-F1
#
_cell.length_a   1.000
_cell.length_b   1.000
_cell.length_c   1.000
_cell.angle_alpha   90.00
_cell.angle_beta   90.00
_cell.angle_gamma   90.00
#
_symmetry.space_group_name_H-M   'P 1'
#
loop_
_entity.id
_entity.type
_entity.pdbx_description
1 polymer ?
#
loop_
_entity_poly.entity_id
_entity_poly.type
_entity_poly.pdbx_seq_one_letter_code
_entity_poly.pdbx_strand_id
1 'polypeptide(L)'
;MLILLAFIILFHITSAALLFISTIDNAWWVGDGFFTDIWHHCFNESNCTALDHTLPEYPSIQTVQATMILSTILCCVAFFVFLLQLFRLKQGERFVLTSIIQLLSCLCVMIGASVYTDRQAELHRGSSYGLAGVESGRFGYSYVLAWVAFAFTLLSGLMYLVLRKRK
;
A
#
# COMPACT_ATOMS: atom_id res chain seq x y z
N MET A 1 1.01 -30.20 2.32
CA MET A 1 0.98 -29.31 1.14
C MET A 1 -0.18 -28.32 1.23
N LEU A 2 -1.40 -28.78 1.55
CA LEU A 2 -2.60 -27.93 1.64
C LEU A 2 -2.51 -26.82 2.71
N ILE A 3 -1.93 -27.10 3.89
CA ILE A 3 -1.78 -26.09 4.95
C ILE A 3 -0.88 -24.93 4.51
N LEU A 4 0.28 -25.23 3.92
CA LEU A 4 1.19 -24.21 3.38
C LEU A 4 0.50 -23.41 2.27
N LEU A 5 -0.22 -24.08 1.38
CA LEU A 5 -1.00 -23.44 0.32
C LEU A 5 -2.05 -22.47 0.88
N ALA A 6 -2.82 -22.91 1.88
CA ALA A 6 -3.81 -22.08 2.55
C ALA A 6 -3.17 -20.85 3.22
N PHE A 7 -2.03 -21.03 3.87
CA PHE A 7 -1.29 -19.93 4.52
C PHE A 7 -0.80 -18.89 3.50
N ILE A 8 -0.28 -19.32 2.35
CA ILE A 8 0.16 -18.42 1.28
C ILE A 8 -1.02 -17.63 0.72
N ILE A 9 -2.12 -18.31 0.42
CA ILE A 9 -3.34 -17.67 -0.09
C ILE A 9 -3.85 -16.64 0.92
N LEU A 10 -3.90 -16.99 2.21
CA LEU A 10 -4.29 -16.09 3.27
C LEU A 10 -3.38 -14.85 3.31
N PHE A 11 -2.05 -15.04 3.35
CA PHE A 11 -1.08 -13.94 3.36
C PHE A 11 -1.26 -13.01 2.15
N HIS A 12 -1.51 -13.58 0.98
CA HIS A 12 -1.71 -12.82 -0.25
C HIS A 12 -3.01 -12.00 -0.23
N ILE A 13 -4.12 -12.62 0.19
CA ILE A 13 -5.42 -11.95 0.32
C ILE A 13 -5.35 -10.85 1.38
N THR A 14 -4.73 -11.12 2.53
CA THR A 14 -4.50 -10.12 3.58
C THR A 14 -3.66 -8.96 3.05
N SER A 15 -2.57 -9.25 2.31
CA SER A 15 -1.76 -8.19 1.68
C SER A 15 -2.60 -7.31 0.75
N ALA A 16 -3.43 -7.92 -0.11
CA ALA A 16 -4.30 -7.17 -1.02
C ALA A 16 -5.33 -6.32 -0.25
N ALA A 17 -5.97 -6.87 0.77
CA ALA A 17 -6.94 -6.13 1.59
C ALA A 17 -6.29 -4.92 2.29
N LEU A 18 -5.10 -5.10 2.87
CA LEU A 18 -4.35 -4.02 3.51
C LEU A 18 -3.97 -2.92 2.51
N LEU A 19 -3.52 -3.31 1.30
CA LEU A 19 -3.21 -2.38 0.23
C LEU A 19 -4.43 -1.58 -0.21
N PHE A 20 -5.58 -2.23 -0.39
CA PHE A 20 -6.83 -1.54 -0.74
C PHE A 20 -7.26 -0.56 0.33
N ILE A 21 -7.29 -0.98 1.60
CA ILE A 21 -7.68 -0.10 2.72
C ILE A 21 -6.72 1.08 2.81
N SER A 22 -5.41 0.82 2.79
CA SER A 22 -4.39 1.86 2.81
C SER A 22 -4.54 2.82 1.63
N THR A 23 -4.86 2.33 0.44
CA THR A 23 -4.96 3.19 -0.76
C THR A 23 -6.26 4.01 -0.78
N ILE A 24 -7.37 3.49 -0.26
CA ILE A 24 -8.70 4.09 -0.46
C ILE A 24 -9.19 4.89 0.76
N ASP A 25 -8.85 4.46 1.97
CA ASP A 25 -9.49 4.99 3.17
C ASP A 25 -8.88 6.29 3.70
N ASN A 26 -9.73 7.12 4.31
CA ASN A 26 -9.48 8.54 4.58
C ASN A 26 -8.64 8.85 5.83
N ALA A 27 -7.56 8.10 6.07
CA ALA A 27 -6.83 8.14 7.34
C ALA A 27 -5.31 7.93 7.23
N TRP A 28 -4.63 8.64 6.33
CA TRP A 28 -3.16 8.69 6.32
C TRP A 28 -2.60 9.66 7.35
N TRP A 29 -3.29 10.78 7.57
CA TRP A 29 -2.94 11.76 8.59
C TRP A 29 -4.21 12.32 9.21
N VAL A 30 -4.24 12.39 10.53
CA VAL A 30 -5.46 12.66 11.31
C VAL A 30 -5.16 13.61 12.47
N GLY A 31 -6.14 14.43 12.82
CA GLY A 31 -6.07 15.30 13.98
C GLY A 31 -7.46 15.76 14.41
N ASP A 32 -7.51 16.69 15.35
CA ASP A 32 -8.77 17.15 15.91
C ASP A 32 -9.52 18.00 14.86
N GLY A 33 -10.64 17.46 14.36
CA GLY A 33 -11.50 18.15 13.38
C GLY A 33 -11.05 18.02 11.92
N PHE A 34 -10.04 17.20 11.61
CA PHE A 34 -9.64 16.92 10.22
C PHE A 34 -9.10 15.50 10.01
N PHE A 35 -9.21 15.04 8.76
CA PHE A 35 -8.58 13.81 8.28
C PHE A 35 -8.11 14.03 6.85
N THR A 36 -6.99 13.42 6.48
CA THR A 36 -6.48 13.42 5.12
C THR A 36 -5.96 12.05 4.73
N ASP A 37 -6.25 11.67 3.50
CA ASP A 37 -5.66 10.53 2.82
C ASP A 37 -4.76 10.99 1.67
N ILE A 38 -4.46 10.08 0.74
CA ILE A 38 -3.62 10.37 -0.42
C ILE A 38 -4.39 11.01 -1.58
N TRP A 39 -5.71 11.19 -1.46
CA TRP A 39 -6.63 11.73 -2.46
C TRP A 39 -7.35 13.00 -2.02
N HIS A 40 -7.74 13.08 -0.74
CA HIS A 40 -8.58 14.12 -0.18
C HIS A 40 -8.06 14.59 1.17
N HIS A 41 -8.46 15.81 1.51
CA HIS A 41 -8.41 16.34 2.86
C HIS A 41 -9.82 16.80 3.25
N CYS A 42 -10.20 16.51 4.49
CA CYS A 42 -11.53 16.77 5.00
C CYS A 42 -11.45 17.58 6.30
N PHE A 43 -12.22 18.65 6.38
CA PHE A 43 -12.37 19.50 7.57
C PHE A 43 -13.80 19.44 8.10
N ASN A 44 -13.96 19.47 9.43
CA ASN A 44 -15.26 19.45 10.11
C ASN A 44 -16.17 18.29 9.62
N GLU A 45 -15.56 17.14 9.36
CA GLU A 45 -16.16 15.87 8.91
C GLU A 45 -16.93 15.88 7.56
N SER A 46 -17.28 17.06 7.04
CA SER A 46 -18.23 17.21 5.94
C SER A 46 -17.65 17.97 4.75
N ASN A 47 -16.61 18.77 4.95
CA ASN A 47 -15.99 19.54 3.88
C ASN A 47 -14.72 18.82 3.38
N CYS A 48 -14.91 17.92 2.42
CA CYS A 48 -13.85 17.16 1.79
C CYS A 48 -13.50 17.72 0.41
N THR A 49 -12.22 17.99 0.20
CA THR A 49 -11.67 18.53 -1.04
C THR A 49 -10.54 17.65 -1.54
N ALA A 50 -10.50 17.43 -2.85
CA ALA A 50 -9.42 16.67 -3.47
C ALA A 50 -8.08 17.42 -3.26
N LEU A 51 -7.02 16.65 -3.03
CA LEU A 51 -5.66 17.16 -3.08
C LEU A 51 -5.34 17.51 -4.53
N ASP A 52 -4.77 18.69 -4.76
CA ASP A 52 -4.45 19.18 -6.10
C ASP A 52 -3.14 19.99 -6.12
N HIS A 53 -2.84 20.57 -7.28
CA HIS A 53 -1.63 21.35 -7.52
C HIS A 53 -1.52 22.64 -6.67
N THR A 54 -2.53 23.01 -5.90
CA THR A 54 -2.43 24.13 -4.95
C THR A 54 -1.56 23.79 -3.74
N LEU A 55 -1.31 22.50 -3.50
CA LEU A 55 -0.38 22.02 -2.49
C LEU A 55 1.07 22.13 -2.96
N PRO A 56 1.97 22.77 -2.18
CA PRO A 56 3.39 22.90 -2.53
C PRO A 56 4.07 21.54 -2.84
N GLU A 57 3.73 20.51 -2.09
CA GLU A 57 4.29 19.15 -2.22
C GLU A 57 3.32 18.17 -2.92
N TYR A 58 2.44 18.68 -3.79
CA TYR A 58 1.58 17.82 -4.61
C TYR A 58 2.35 16.77 -5.46
N PRO A 59 3.53 17.05 -6.03
CA PRO A 59 4.30 16.04 -6.76
C PRO A 59 4.69 14.83 -5.89
N SER A 60 4.96 15.07 -4.60
CA SER A 60 5.24 14.03 -3.62
C SER A 60 3.99 13.18 -3.36
N ILE A 61 2.81 13.80 -3.18
CA ILE A 61 1.52 13.08 -3.11
C ILE A 61 1.26 12.26 -4.37
N GLN A 62 1.49 12.82 -5.55
CA GLN A 62 1.28 12.11 -6.81
C GLN A 62 2.17 10.86 -6.91
N THR A 63 3.39 10.92 -6.39
CA THR A 63 4.29 9.76 -6.30
C THR A 63 3.70 8.70 -5.37
N VAL A 64 3.17 9.08 -4.20
CA VAL A 64 2.51 8.16 -3.28
C VAL A 64 1.27 7.54 -3.93
N GLN A 65 0.40 8.32 -4.56
CA GLN A 65 -0.78 7.84 -5.28
C GLN A 65 -0.42 6.81 -6.35
N ALA A 66 0.52 7.14 -7.23
CA ALA A 66 0.93 6.27 -8.33
C ALA A 66 1.53 4.95 -7.82
N THR A 67 2.39 5.02 -6.80
CA THR A 67 3.04 3.83 -6.24
C THR A 67 2.07 2.96 -5.44
N MET A 68 1.13 3.54 -4.70
CA MET A 68 0.08 2.79 -3.99
C MET A 68 -0.88 2.08 -4.97
N ILE A 69 -1.34 2.76 -6.03
CA ILE A 69 -2.12 2.13 -7.10
C ILE A 69 -1.33 0.97 -7.73
N LEU A 70 -0.10 1.24 -8.15
CA LEU A 70 0.72 0.25 -8.83
C LEU A 70 1.00 -0.97 -7.94
N SER A 71 1.25 -0.75 -6.64
CA SER A 71 1.43 -1.82 -5.67
C SER A 71 0.20 -2.72 -5.56
N THR A 72 -1.00 -2.14 -5.54
CA THR A 72 -2.28 -2.84 -5.45
C THR A 72 -2.52 -3.68 -6.71
N ILE A 73 -2.30 -3.09 -7.90
CA ILE A 73 -2.42 -3.79 -9.18
C ILE A 73 -1.44 -4.97 -9.25
N LEU A 74 -0.17 -4.74 -8.93
CA LEU A 74 0.86 -5.78 -8.96
C LEU A 74 0.56 -6.91 -7.96
N CYS A 75 0.05 -6.60 -6.77
CA CYS A 75 -0.37 -7.62 -5.79
C CYS A 75 -1.50 -8.49 -6.36
N CYS A 76 -2.52 -7.89 -7.00
CA CYS A 76 -3.60 -8.64 -7.67
C CYS A 76 -3.10 -9.49 -8.84
N VAL A 77 -2.20 -8.95 -9.66
CA VAL A 77 -1.59 -9.69 -10.78
C VAL A 77 -0.76 -10.86 -10.25
N ALA A 78 0.05 -10.66 -9.20
CA ALA A 78 0.82 -11.72 -8.57
C ALA A 78 -0.10 -12.86 -8.07
N PHE A 79 -1.27 -12.54 -7.51
CA PHE A 79 -2.25 -13.53 -7.09
C PHE A 79 -2.77 -14.35 -8.28
N PHE A 80 -3.15 -13.68 -9.37
CA PHE A 80 -3.64 -14.37 -10.56
C PHE A 80 -2.55 -15.26 -11.18
N VAL A 81 -1.33 -14.75 -11.31
CA VAL A 81 -0.18 -15.52 -11.80
C VAL A 81 0.11 -16.71 -10.89
N PHE A 82 -0.01 -16.55 -9.57
CA PHE A 82 0.14 -17.65 -8.62
C PHE A 82 -0.87 -18.77 -8.89
N LEU A 83 -2.15 -18.43 -9.04
CA LEU A 83 -3.20 -19.39 -9.38
C LEU A 83 -2.89 -20.13 -10.69
N LEU A 84 -2.42 -19.42 -11.72
CA LEU A 84 -2.00 -20.04 -12.98
C LEU A 84 -0.81 -20.98 -12.79
N GLN A 85 0.19 -20.59 -12.00
CA GLN A 85 1.35 -21.42 -11.68
C GLN A 85 0.96 -22.67 -10.90
N LEU A 86 -0.04 -22.63 -10.01
CA LEU A 86 -0.51 -23.84 -9.33
C LEU A 86 -0.91 -24.95 -10.32
N PHE A 87 -1.57 -24.61 -11.42
CA PHE A 87 -2.00 -25.60 -12.42
C PHE A 87 -0.93 -25.90 -13.48
N ARG A 88 -0.19 -24.90 -13.95
CA ARG A 88 0.71 -25.03 -15.11
C ARG A 88 2.14 -25.44 -14.79
N LEU A 89 2.63 -25.12 -13.59
CA LEU A 89 4.03 -25.31 -13.21
C LEU A 89 4.35 -26.81 -13.09
N LYS A 90 5.55 -27.25 -13.48
CA LYS A 90 5.95 -28.66 -13.33
C LYS A 90 6.26 -28.96 -11.86
N GLN A 91 6.16 -30.23 -11.49
CA GLN A 91 6.56 -30.64 -10.14
C GLN A 91 8.05 -30.35 -9.91
N GLY A 92 8.38 -29.76 -8.76
CA GLY A 92 9.73 -29.37 -8.37
C GLY A 92 10.11 -27.92 -8.73
N GLU A 93 9.36 -27.27 -9.62
CA GLU A 93 9.58 -25.87 -9.99
C GLU A 93 9.13 -24.91 -8.88
N ARG A 94 9.67 -23.68 -8.90
CA ARG A 94 9.42 -22.61 -7.93
C ARG A 94 8.48 -21.55 -8.51
N PHE A 95 7.78 -20.81 -7.64
CA PHE A 95 6.88 -19.72 -8.01
C PHE A 95 7.62 -18.40 -8.27
N VAL A 96 8.68 -18.44 -9.10
CA VAL A 96 9.61 -17.31 -9.28
C VAL A 96 8.93 -16.09 -9.89
N LEU A 97 8.08 -16.28 -10.91
CA LEU A 97 7.37 -15.17 -11.56
C LEU A 97 6.41 -14.46 -10.58
N THR A 98 5.59 -15.21 -9.85
CA THR A 98 4.75 -14.66 -8.78
C THR A 98 5.57 -13.89 -7.76
N SER A 99 6.72 -14.45 -7.33
CA SER A 99 7.61 -13.79 -6.38
C SER A 99 8.11 -12.43 -6.89
N ILE A 100 8.61 -12.36 -8.12
CA ILE A 100 9.13 -11.12 -8.71
C ILE A 100 8.04 -10.04 -8.71
N ILE A 101 6.82 -10.37 -9.16
CA ILE A 101 5.72 -9.42 -9.22
C ILE A 101 5.31 -8.97 -7.80
N GLN A 102 5.28 -9.89 -6.84
CA GLN A 102 4.97 -9.57 -5.44
C GLN A 102 6.04 -8.68 -4.79
N LEU A 103 7.33 -8.92 -5.11
CA LEU A 103 8.42 -8.08 -4.63
C LEU A 103 8.43 -6.69 -5.28
N LEU A 104 7.99 -6.57 -6.54
CA LEU A 104 7.75 -5.27 -7.17
C LEU A 104 6.61 -4.50 -6.50
N SER A 105 5.51 -5.18 -6.16
CA SER A 105 4.44 -4.60 -5.33
C SER A 105 4.99 -4.09 -4.00
N CYS A 106 5.74 -4.92 -3.29
CA CYS A 106 6.42 -4.56 -2.03
C CYS A 106 7.32 -3.32 -2.17
N LEU A 107 8.11 -3.23 -3.24
CA LEU A 107 8.96 -2.07 -3.50
C LEU A 107 8.12 -0.79 -3.69
N CYS A 108 7.02 -0.87 -4.44
CA CYS A 108 6.12 0.28 -4.62
C CYS A 108 5.54 0.77 -3.29
N VAL A 109 5.10 -0.13 -2.40
CA VAL A 109 4.61 0.26 -1.06
C VAL A 109 5.69 0.96 -0.25
N MET A 110 6.90 0.39 -0.22
CA MET A 110 8.03 0.97 0.51
C MET A 110 8.33 2.39 0.01
N ILE A 111 8.34 2.60 -1.31
CA ILE A 111 8.57 3.93 -1.90
C ILE A 111 7.47 4.89 -1.48
N GLY A 112 6.19 4.54 -1.67
CA GLY A 112 5.07 5.42 -1.32
C GLY A 112 5.05 5.81 0.15
N ALA A 113 5.18 4.84 1.05
CA ALA A 113 5.19 5.10 2.49
C ALA A 113 6.41 5.93 2.93
N SER A 114 7.60 5.65 2.35
CA SER A 114 8.83 6.40 2.69
C SER A 114 8.78 7.84 2.19
N VAL A 115 8.31 8.07 0.96
CA VAL A 115 8.13 9.43 0.41
C VAL A 115 7.15 10.23 1.25
N TYR A 116 6.02 9.62 1.65
CA TYR A 116 5.06 10.29 2.53
C TYR A 116 5.68 10.65 3.89
N THR A 117 6.49 9.74 4.46
CA THR A 117 7.17 9.96 5.75
C THR A 117 8.19 11.09 5.68
N ASP A 118 9.01 11.10 4.62
CA ASP A 118 10.04 12.12 4.37
C ASP A 118 9.40 13.51 4.21
N ARG A 119 8.29 13.57 3.47
CA ARG A 119 7.64 14.82 3.08
C ARG A 119 6.51 15.26 4.01
N GLN A 120 6.22 14.53 5.08
CA GLN A 120 5.08 14.81 5.98
C GLN A 120 5.00 16.28 6.42
N ALA A 121 6.13 16.87 6.81
CA ALA A 121 6.16 18.20 7.39
C ALA A 121 5.82 19.28 6.35
N GLU A 122 6.10 19.01 5.07
CA GLU A 122 5.86 19.92 3.97
C GLU A 122 4.47 19.68 3.36
N LEU A 123 4.01 18.43 3.34
CA LEU A 123 2.68 18.01 2.90
C LEU A 123 1.56 18.62 3.74
N HIS A 124 1.79 18.78 5.04
CA HIS A 124 0.81 19.29 5.99
C HIS A 124 1.00 20.77 6.32
N ARG A 125 1.93 21.45 5.63
CA ARG A 125 2.29 22.85 5.84
C ARG A 125 1.86 23.69 4.65
N GLY A 126 0.91 24.60 4.89
CA GLY A 126 0.35 25.48 3.86
C GLY A 126 -0.62 26.49 4.47
N SER A 127 -0.95 27.58 3.77
CA SER A 127 -1.81 28.63 4.33
C SER A 127 -3.19 28.10 4.77
N SER A 128 -3.85 27.27 3.94
CA SER A 128 -5.12 26.63 4.29
C SER A 128 -4.98 25.56 5.39
N TYR A 129 -3.86 24.85 5.43
CA TYR A 129 -3.59 23.79 6.42
C TYR A 129 -3.20 24.37 7.80
N GLY A 130 -2.49 25.49 7.83
CA GLY A 130 -2.11 26.20 9.04
C GLY A 130 -3.30 26.85 9.74
N LEU A 131 -4.28 27.36 8.98
CA LEU A 131 -5.55 27.89 9.54
C LEU A 131 -6.41 26.80 10.20
N ALA A 132 -6.30 25.55 9.71
CA ALA A 132 -7.02 24.40 10.25
C ALA A 132 -6.20 23.56 11.25
N GLY A 133 -4.97 23.96 11.58
CA GLY A 133 -4.12 23.26 12.56
C GLY A 133 -3.61 21.88 12.12
N VAL A 134 -3.58 21.60 10.81
CA VAL A 134 -3.28 20.25 10.27
C VAL A 134 -1.86 19.77 10.59
N GLU A 135 -0.92 20.71 10.72
CA GLU A 135 0.47 20.43 11.10
C GLU A 135 0.57 19.68 12.44
N SER A 136 -0.40 19.85 13.34
CA SER A 136 -0.44 19.19 14.66
C SER A 136 -0.98 17.75 14.63
N GLY A 137 -1.31 17.24 13.44
CA GLY A 137 -1.81 15.90 13.27
C GLY A 137 -0.79 14.80 13.57
N ARG A 138 -1.21 13.58 13.29
CA ARG A 138 -0.40 12.37 13.45
C ARG A 138 -0.70 11.40 12.33
N PHE A 139 0.23 10.46 12.10
CA PHE A 139 -0.01 9.34 11.21
C PHE A 139 -1.28 8.58 11.60
N GLY A 140 -2.18 8.44 10.64
CA GLY A 140 -3.41 7.69 10.77
C GLY A 140 -3.22 6.20 10.47
N TYR A 141 -4.29 5.43 10.63
CA TYR A 141 -4.20 3.98 10.53
C TYR A 141 -3.94 3.50 9.08
N SER A 142 -4.44 4.18 8.04
CA SER A 142 -4.18 3.81 6.64
C SER A 142 -2.70 3.87 6.28
N TYR A 143 -1.96 4.82 6.86
CA TYR A 143 -0.50 4.89 6.75
C TYR A 143 0.18 3.71 7.46
N VAL A 144 -0.27 3.37 8.67
CA VAL A 144 0.26 2.19 9.41
C VAL A 144 -0.01 0.90 8.62
N LEU A 145 -1.20 0.75 8.04
CA LEU A 145 -1.54 -0.39 7.20
C LEU A 145 -0.65 -0.49 5.94
N ALA A 146 -0.15 0.63 5.39
CA ALA A 146 0.84 0.60 4.31
C ALA A 146 2.12 -0.13 4.75
N TRP A 147 2.66 0.19 5.92
CA TRP A 147 3.85 -0.47 6.45
C TRP A 147 3.62 -1.93 6.82
N VAL A 148 2.44 -2.27 7.34
CA VAL A 148 2.04 -3.68 7.56
C VAL A 148 1.92 -4.41 6.22
N ALA A 149 1.32 -3.81 5.20
CA ALA A 149 1.23 -4.36 3.85
C ALA A 149 2.62 -4.57 3.24
N PHE A 150 3.56 -3.66 3.44
CA PHE A 150 4.96 -3.82 3.05
C PHE A 150 5.57 -5.09 3.66
N ALA A 151 5.43 -5.30 4.98
CA ALA A 151 5.98 -6.48 5.63
C ALA A 151 5.36 -7.79 5.10
N PHE A 152 4.04 -7.79 4.88
CA PHE A 152 3.30 -8.95 4.37
C PHE A 152 3.66 -9.26 2.92
N THR A 153 3.76 -8.24 2.06
CA THR A 153 4.14 -8.40 0.65
C THR A 153 5.59 -8.88 0.51
N LEU A 154 6.51 -8.38 1.36
CA LEU A 154 7.90 -8.85 1.42
C LEU A 154 7.97 -10.33 1.83
N LEU A 155 7.33 -10.70 2.94
CA LEU A 155 7.35 -12.07 3.44
C LEU A 155 6.72 -13.04 2.43
N SER A 156 5.60 -12.64 1.82
CA SER A 156 4.94 -13.40 0.75
C SER A 156 5.85 -13.57 -0.46
N GLY A 157 6.47 -12.49 -0.94
CA GLY A 157 7.41 -12.52 -2.07
C GLY A 157 8.59 -13.46 -1.83
N LEU A 158 9.21 -13.39 -0.65
CA LEU A 158 10.31 -14.29 -0.27
C LEU A 158 9.85 -15.75 -0.14
N MET A 159 8.67 -15.98 0.44
CA MET A 159 8.09 -17.31 0.56
C MET A 159 7.88 -17.96 -0.82
N TYR A 160 7.40 -17.21 -1.83
CA TYR A 160 7.26 -17.71 -3.20
C TYR A 160 8.60 -18.12 -3.86
N LEU A 161 9.74 -17.53 -3.48
CA LEU A 161 11.06 -17.96 -3.96
C LEU A 161 11.48 -19.31 -3.38
N VAL A 162 11.17 -19.54 -2.11
CA VAL A 162 11.62 -20.74 -1.38
C VAL A 162 10.76 -21.94 -1.74
N LEU A 163 9.45 -21.72 -1.90
CA LEU A 163 8.48 -22.78 -2.17
C LEU A 163 8.69 -23.44 -3.52
N ARG A 164 8.57 -24.77 -3.53
CA ARG A 164 8.57 -25.62 -4.71
C ARG A 164 7.27 -26.36 -4.81
N LYS A 165 6.74 -26.52 -6.02
CA LYS A 165 5.57 -27.36 -6.28
C LYS A 165 5.91 -28.81 -5.92
N ARG A 166 5.25 -29.34 -4.89
CA ARG A 166 5.37 -30.76 -4.52
C ARG A 166 4.32 -31.58 -5.27
N LYS A 167 4.45 -32.90 -5.21
CA LYS A 167 3.52 -33.86 -5.82
C LYS A 167 2.13 -33.69 -5.24
#